data_AF-A0A940Q6A5-F1
#
_entry.id   AF-A0A940Q6A5-F1
#
_cell.length_a   1.000
_cell.length_b   1.000
_cell.length_c   1.000
_cell.angle_alpha   90.00
_cell.angle_beta   90.00
_cell.angle_gamma   90.00
#
_symmetry.space_group_name_H-M   'P 1'
#
loop_
_entity.id
_entity.type
_entity.pdbx_description
1 polymer ?
#
loop_
_entity_poly.entity_id
_entity_poly.type
_entity_poly.pdbx_seq_one_letter_code
_entity_poly.pdbx_strand_id
1 'polypeptide(L)'
;MKQINYTRVEDFLRDDDFIRYVMDAGTEESYWTSCLSAAPHVRSAYLKAYDILTHLDDCHLLTAEQVQLLRQRIERSCRLSVN
;
A
#
# COMPACT_ATOMS: atom_id res chain seq x y z
N MET A 1 -18.65 5.27 -7.52
CA MET A 1 -17.20 5.07 -7.32
C MET A 1 -16.77 5.97 -6.19
N LYS A 2 -16.27 5.43 -5.06
CA LYS A 2 -15.69 6.27 -4.00
C LYS A 2 -14.49 6.99 -4.62
N GLN A 3 -14.50 8.33 -4.65
CA GLN A 3 -13.29 9.09 -4.94
C GLN A 3 -12.36 8.89 -3.76
N ILE A 4 -11.45 7.92 -3.87
CA ILE A 4 -10.46 7.71 -2.83
C ILE A 4 -9.34 8.72 -3.06
N ASN A 5 -9.33 9.76 -2.25
CA ASN A 5 -8.30 10.81 -2.28
C ASN A 5 -7.05 10.29 -1.56
N TYR A 6 -6.31 9.38 -2.20
CA TYR A 6 -5.00 8.95 -1.70
C TYR A 6 -3.96 10.06 -1.90
N THR A 7 -4.05 11.11 -1.10
CA THR A 7 -3.13 12.25 -1.19
C THR A 7 -1.90 12.06 -0.30
N ARG A 8 -1.96 11.12 0.66
CA ARG A 8 -0.89 10.85 1.62
C ARG A 8 -0.44 9.40 1.53
N VAL A 9 0.84 9.17 1.86
CA VAL A 9 1.44 7.84 1.96
C VAL A 9 0.67 6.96 2.95
N GLU A 10 0.25 7.55 4.06
CA GLU A 10 -0.55 6.87 5.10
C GLU A 10 -1.87 6.31 4.57
N ASP A 11 -2.50 6.96 3.59
CA ASP A 11 -3.78 6.51 3.03
C ASP A 11 -3.59 5.18 2.27
N PHE A 12 -2.47 5.06 1.55
CA PHE A 12 -2.08 3.82 0.86
C PHE A 12 -1.69 2.71 1.82
N LEU A 13 -0.88 3.03 2.84
CA LEU A 13 -0.47 2.05 3.86
C LEU A 13 -1.63 1.62 4.77
N ARG A 14 -2.80 2.26 4.65
CA ARG A 14 -4.04 1.88 5.32
C ARG A 14 -5.03 1.18 4.40
N ASP A 15 -4.68 0.96 3.15
CA ASP A 15 -5.56 0.33 2.19
C ASP A 15 -5.15 -1.12 1.99
N ASP A 16 -6.02 -2.04 2.41
CA ASP A 16 -5.72 -3.47 2.37
C ASP A 16 -5.68 -3.99 0.92
N ASP A 17 -6.38 -3.35 -0.02
CA ASP A 17 -6.36 -3.71 -1.44
C ASP A 17 -5.07 -3.22 -2.11
N PHE A 18 -4.58 -2.03 -1.76
CA PHE A 18 -3.25 -1.56 -2.16
C PHE A 18 -2.15 -2.45 -1.61
N ILE A 19 -2.20 -2.77 -0.30
CA ILE A 19 -1.23 -3.66 0.34
C ILE A 19 -1.24 -5.02 -0.36
N ARG A 20 -2.42 -5.60 -0.62
CA ARG A 20 -2.52 -6.87 -1.33
C ARG A 20 -1.96 -6.76 -2.74
N TYR A 21 -2.24 -5.68 -3.46
CA TYR A 21 -1.68 -5.43 -4.79
C TYR A 21 -0.15 -5.38 -4.80
N VAL A 22 0.49 -4.79 -3.78
CA VAL A 22 1.96 -4.73 -3.70
C VAL A 22 2.56 -6.05 -3.24
N MET A 23 1.93 -6.71 -2.26
CA MET A 23 2.45 -7.93 -1.61
C MET A 23 2.14 -9.21 -2.40
N ASP A 24 0.98 -9.28 -3.04
CA ASP A 24 0.54 -10.36 -3.91
C ASP A 24 0.60 -9.81 -5.33
N ALA A 25 1.65 -10.18 -6.07
CA ALA A 25 1.92 -9.71 -7.44
C ALA A 25 0.88 -10.17 -8.48
N GLY A 26 -0.34 -10.49 -8.03
CA GLY A 26 -1.44 -11.04 -8.80
C GLY A 26 -2.50 -9.98 -9.11
N THR A 27 -2.56 -9.61 -10.38
CA THR A 27 -3.81 -9.32 -11.11
C THR A 27 -4.56 -7.99 -10.94
N GLU A 28 -4.00 -6.95 -10.30
CA GLU A 28 -4.62 -5.60 -10.33
C GLU A 28 -3.71 -4.47 -10.83
N GLU A 29 -2.74 -4.78 -11.70
CA GLU A 29 -1.95 -3.75 -12.39
C GLU A 29 -2.84 -2.72 -13.09
N SER A 30 -4.01 -3.11 -13.61
CA SER A 30 -4.93 -2.22 -14.33
C SER A 30 -5.60 -1.15 -13.47
N TYR A 31 -5.91 -1.44 -12.20
CA TYR A 31 -6.65 -0.50 -11.34
C TYR A 31 -5.73 0.65 -10.89
N TRP A 32 -4.60 0.31 -10.28
CA TRP A 32 -3.66 1.30 -9.76
C TRP A 32 -2.96 2.10 -10.87
N THR A 33 -2.68 1.49 -12.02
CA THR A 33 -2.13 2.21 -13.19
C THR A 33 -3.10 3.26 -13.74
N SER A 34 -4.40 2.94 -13.75
CA SER A 34 -5.44 3.89 -14.15
C SER A 34 -5.58 5.04 -13.14
N CYS A 35 -5.52 4.74 -11.83
CA CYS A 35 -5.51 5.76 -10.78
C CYS A 35 -4.33 6.73 -10.90
N LEU A 36 -3.12 6.21 -11.19
CA LEU A 36 -1.93 7.03 -11.38
C LEU A 36 -2.00 7.94 -12.61
N SER A 37 -2.63 7.46 -13.68
CA SER A 37 -2.83 8.22 -14.91
C SER A 37 -3.85 9.35 -14.73
N ALA A 38 -4.92 9.10 -13.94
CA ALA A 38 -5.97 10.07 -13.69
C ALA A 38 -5.58 11.15 -12.64
N ALA A 39 -4.70 10.81 -11.70
CA ALA A 39 -4.33 11.68 -10.59
C ALA A 39 -2.80 11.75 -10.40
N PRO A 40 -2.07 12.58 -11.18
CA PRO A 40 -0.62 12.65 -11.11
C PRO A 40 -0.08 13.08 -9.73
N HIS A 41 -0.87 13.85 -8.97
CA HIS A 41 -0.53 14.29 -7.62
C HIS A 41 -0.47 13.13 -6.61
N VAL A 42 -1.19 12.03 -6.88
CA VAL A 42 -1.22 10.81 -6.06
C VAL A 42 0.03 9.97 -6.29
N ARG A 43 0.69 10.10 -7.44
CA ARG A 43 1.86 9.29 -7.84
C ARG A 43 3.00 9.34 -6.84
N SER A 44 3.29 10.50 -6.25
CA SER A 44 4.36 10.64 -5.27
C SER A 44 4.07 9.86 -3.98
N ALA A 45 2.81 9.89 -3.51
CA ALA A 45 2.39 9.15 -2.34
C ALA A 45 2.35 7.64 -2.62
N TYR A 46 1.87 7.23 -3.80
CA TYR A 46 1.86 5.85 -4.26
C TYR A 46 3.27 5.25 -4.29
N LEU A 47 4.23 5.91 -4.97
CA LEU A 47 5.58 5.38 -5.12
C LEU A 47 6.27 5.20 -3.76
N LYS A 48 6.06 6.13 -2.84
CA LYS A 48 6.59 6.02 -1.47
C LYS A 48 5.95 4.86 -0.72
N ALA A 49 4.63 4.69 -0.80
CA ALA A 49 3.94 3.58 -0.14
C ALA A 49 4.36 2.22 -0.73
N TYR A 50 4.53 2.17 -2.05
CA TYR A 50 5.01 0.99 -2.77
C TYR A 50 6.44 0.62 -2.33
N ASP A 51 7.34 1.59 -2.27
CA ASP A 51 8.72 1.41 -1.79
C ASP A 51 8.77 0.90 -0.35
N ILE A 52 7.96 1.50 0.54
CA ILE A 52 7.84 1.07 1.94
C ILE A 52 7.40 -0.39 2.05
N LEU A 53 6.39 -0.80 1.29
CA LEU A 53 5.88 -2.17 1.34
C LEU A 53 6.84 -3.18 0.71
N THR A 54 7.50 -2.81 -0.40
CA THR A 54 8.46 -3.68 -1.12
C THR A 54 9.75 -3.87 -0.32
N HIS A 55 10.19 -2.83 0.40
CA HIS A 55 11.43 -2.83 1.18
C HIS A 55 11.16 -2.79 2.68
N LEU A 56 10.05 -3.36 3.16
CA LEU A 56 9.62 -3.24 4.55
C LEU A 56 10.66 -3.74 5.58
N ASP A 57 11.55 -4.67 5.19
CA ASP A 57 12.66 -5.16 6.00
C ASP A 57 13.81 -4.14 6.15
N ASP A 58 14.02 -3.28 5.15
CA ASP A 58 15.13 -2.32 5.08
C ASP A 58 14.65 -0.86 4.93
N CYS A 59 13.37 -0.59 5.20
CA CYS A 59 12.77 0.72 4.95
C CYS A 59 13.18 1.75 6.00
N HIS A 60 13.98 2.75 5.60
CA HIS A 60 14.36 3.88 6.46
C HIS A 60 13.32 5.00 6.54
N LEU A 61 12.21 4.90 5.79
CA LEU A 61 11.17 5.94 5.74
C LEU A 61 10.20 5.89 6.93
N LEU A 62 10.15 4.76 7.63
CA LEU A 62 9.30 4.54 8.80
C LEU A 62 10.17 4.25 10.04
N THR A 63 9.64 4.57 11.22
CA THR A 63 10.26 4.14 12.48
C THR A 63 10.05 2.64 12.68
N ALA A 64 10.89 2.01 13.53
CA ALA A 64 10.75 0.59 13.84
C ALA A 64 9.35 0.22 14.39
N GLU A 65 8.75 1.10 15.19
CA GLU A 65 7.38 0.93 15.70
C GLU A 65 6.34 0.96 14.57
N GLN A 66 6.47 1.91 13.64
CA GLN A 66 5.56 2.01 12.49
C GLN A 66 5.67 0.78 11.57
N VAL A 67 6.89 0.28 11.35
CA VAL A 67 7.14 -0.97 10.61
C VAL A 67 6.48 -2.15 11.32
N GLN A 68 6.63 -2.27 12.64
CA GLN A 68 6.02 -3.36 13.40
C GLN A 68 4.48 -3.32 13.35
N LEU A 69 3.88 -2.14 13.50
CA LEU A 69 2.42 -1.97 13.39
C LEU A 69 1.92 -2.32 11.98
N LEU A 70 2.65 -1.88 10.94
CA LEU A 70 2.33 -2.19 9.56
C LEU A 70 2.42 -3.70 9.29
N ARG A 71 3.47 -4.38 9.79
CA ARG A 71 3.60 -5.84 9.69
C ARG A 71 2.45 -6.58 10.36
N GLN A 72 2.12 -6.24 11.61
CA GLN A 72 1.01 -6.86 12.33
C GLN A 72 -0.30 -6.71 11.56
N ARG A 73 -0.50 -5.56 10.92
CA ARG A 73 -1.66 -5.31 10.09
C ARG A 73 -1.65 -6.19 8.84
N ILE A 74 -0.55 -6.23 8.10
CA ILE A 74 -0.40 -7.07 6.89
C ILE A 74 -0.67 -8.54 7.25
N GLU A 75 -0.04 -9.04 8.32
CA GLU A 75 -0.24 -10.40 8.82
C GLU A 75 -1.71 -10.69 9.15
N ARG A 76 -2.40 -9.75 9.79
CA ARG A 76 -3.83 -9.87 10.09
C ARG A 76 -4.69 -9.90 8.83
N SER A 77 -4.42 -9.02 7.87
CA SER A 77 -5.15 -8.95 6.60
C SER A 77 -4.94 -10.20 5.75
N CYS A 78 -3.72 -10.77 5.73
CA CYS A 78 -3.43 -12.02 5.04
C CYS A 78 -4.05 -13.25 5.73
N ARG A 79 -4.08 -13.29 7.07
CA ARG A 79 -4.70 -14.41 7.82
C ARG A 79 -6.21 -14.51 7.67
N LEU A 80 -6.89 -13.40 7.37
CA LEU A 80 -8.35 -13.38 7.19
C LEU A 80 -8.81 -13.92 5.82
N SER A 81 -7.89 -14.22 4.89
CA SER A 81 -8.22 -14.87 3.61
C SER A 81 -8.24 -16.42 3.67
N VAL A 82 -8.00 -17.05 4.84
CA VAL A 82 -7.85 -18.51 4.98
C VAL A 82 -8.87 -19.13 5.96
N ASN A 83 -9.99 -18.47 6.26
CA ASN A 83 -11.10 -19.10 6.99
C ASN A 83 -12.43 -18.95 6.25
#